data_AF-Q6IDE8-F1
#
_entry.id   AF-Q6IDE8-F1
#
_cell.length_a   1.000
_cell.length_b   1.000
_cell.length_c   1.000
_cell.angle_alpha   90.00
_cell.angle_beta   90.00
_cell.angle_gamma   90.00
#
_symmetry.space_group_name_H-M   'P 1'
#
loop_
_entity.id
_entity.type
_entity.pdbx_description
1 polymer ?
#
loop_
_entity_poly.entity_id
_entity_poly.type
_entity_poly.pdbx_seq_one_letter_code
_entity_poly.pdbx_strand_id
1 'polypeptide(L)'
;MSLTFLQNLDAIRGDKLVENKYALYVVNNYHLEHIWPPNHLVIIQRGTLFFHLNPRLCYEKIHQLQGSLKSGENISVADVSPNSNGERVICGDAVRSLNPKVEDLNSTAVRIILDYMDWEGMETLIGYSYHYKEAPVQNVTMYDGRHGCGHDNWLMDVVPNQSRRHVISGLKPYTQYAYFVKTLTRTEYHIQIDAYSKIGYFQTLPDRPSPVLRIYGSSEISSQILLHWWPPRRPNGVIKNYFVTAEKYNATKEAKDKNYVNVELENAKDIDCECAGVLPYYSGPQPDDEDYYNKEQITYEDALPNLIYVSRNHDYRRKEFEKVINYEHLLSIKKDEEPTRPPTTTPAPTNATLAKERLAAINYENYRLNSEKKQRDLQDLDQHKYTIRHALPKCQNSHASVVQQVEEKCVAEEPLSGYELPGTQHFYCLSQLEPETHYRITIRACVEGVVNGCSTPAEAVIKTASIQLERFIKGV
;
A
#
# COMPACT_ATOMS: atom_id res chain seq x y z
N MET A 1 11.84 -10.18 18.07
CA MET A 1 12.55 -10.66 19.29
C MET A 1 11.52 -11.32 20.21
N SER A 2 11.89 -12.36 20.96
CA SER A 2 10.95 -13.11 21.80
C SER A 2 11.61 -13.65 23.06
N LEU A 3 10.83 -13.88 24.13
CA LEU A 3 11.29 -14.54 25.37
C LEU A 3 11.25 -16.08 25.28
N THR A 4 11.13 -16.64 24.08
CA THR A 4 11.13 -18.09 23.82
C THR A 4 12.41 -18.83 24.23
N PHE A 5 13.50 -18.11 24.55
CA PHE A 5 14.71 -18.73 25.10
C PHE A 5 14.50 -19.24 26.54
N LEU A 6 13.48 -18.77 27.25
CA LEU A 6 13.09 -19.25 28.58
C LEU A 6 12.24 -20.53 28.46
N GLN A 7 12.78 -21.57 27.84
CA GLN A 7 12.03 -22.79 27.50
C GLN A 7 11.62 -23.65 28.70
N ASN A 8 12.36 -23.57 29.81
CA ASN A 8 12.14 -24.38 31.01
C ASN A 8 11.55 -23.56 32.18
N LEU A 9 10.99 -22.39 31.90
CA LEU A 9 10.42 -21.52 32.93
C LEU A 9 8.98 -21.94 33.24
N ASP A 10 8.78 -22.80 34.23
CA ASP A 10 7.43 -23.28 34.56
C ASP A 10 6.69 -22.39 35.57
N ALA A 11 7.42 -21.68 36.43
CA ALA A 11 6.81 -20.90 37.51
C ALA A 11 7.64 -19.67 37.94
N ILE A 12 6.92 -18.57 38.23
CA ILE A 12 7.44 -17.36 38.85
C ILE A 12 6.81 -17.25 40.25
N ARG A 13 7.62 -17.47 41.29
CA ARG A 13 7.13 -17.49 42.68
C ARG A 13 6.72 -16.11 43.21
N GLY A 14 7.40 -15.05 42.76
CA GLY A 14 7.15 -13.69 43.24
C GLY A 14 7.65 -13.45 44.68
N ASP A 15 8.76 -14.08 45.06
CA ASP A 15 9.37 -13.93 46.39
C ASP A 15 9.83 -12.48 46.65
N LYS A 16 10.24 -11.77 45.59
CA LYS A 16 10.50 -10.33 45.57
C LYS A 16 9.69 -9.71 44.42
N LEU A 17 8.90 -8.70 44.73
CA LEU A 17 8.06 -8.00 43.76
C LEU A 17 8.64 -6.63 43.44
N VAL A 18 8.50 -6.20 42.19
CA VAL A 18 8.81 -4.83 41.78
C VAL A 18 7.69 -3.94 42.31
N GLU A 19 8.08 -2.87 43.02
CA GLU A 19 7.16 -1.96 43.72
C GLU A 19 6.13 -2.67 44.62
N ASN A 20 6.52 -3.80 45.21
CA ASN A 20 5.66 -4.62 46.05
C ASN A 20 4.37 -5.14 45.37
N LYS A 21 4.26 -5.04 44.03
CA LYS A 21 3.04 -5.39 43.29
C LYS A 21 3.30 -6.31 42.10
N TYR A 22 4.34 -6.06 41.31
CA TYR A 22 4.52 -6.74 40.02
C TYR A 22 5.53 -7.87 40.10
N ALA A 23 5.16 -9.03 39.54
CA ALA A 23 6.03 -10.20 39.40
C ALA A 23 6.75 -10.23 38.06
N LEU A 24 6.12 -9.66 37.03
CA LEU A 24 6.66 -9.55 35.68
C LEU A 24 6.51 -8.10 35.21
N TYR A 25 7.64 -7.47 34.88
CA TYR A 25 7.72 -6.06 34.52
C TYR A 25 8.44 -5.93 33.17
N VAL A 26 7.70 -5.58 32.11
CA VAL A 26 8.20 -5.59 30.72
C VAL A 26 7.87 -4.26 30.07
N VAL A 27 8.88 -3.40 29.95
CA VAL A 27 8.70 -2.03 29.45
C VAL A 27 9.73 -1.72 28.37
N ASN A 28 9.33 -0.94 27.36
CA ASN A 28 10.20 -0.40 26.31
C ASN A 28 10.94 -1.46 25.46
N ASN A 29 10.28 -2.60 25.18
CA ASN A 29 10.85 -3.63 24.32
C ASN A 29 10.34 -3.46 22.88
N TYR A 30 11.03 -2.60 22.12
CA TYR A 30 10.61 -2.18 20.78
C TYR A 30 10.42 -3.31 19.76
N HIS A 31 11.20 -4.39 19.89
CA HIS A 31 11.19 -5.52 18.95
C HIS A 31 10.54 -6.78 19.53
N LEU A 32 9.97 -6.72 20.73
CA LEU A 32 9.35 -7.87 21.37
C LEU A 32 8.01 -8.17 20.70
N GLU A 33 7.87 -9.38 20.15
CA GLU A 33 6.67 -9.81 19.40
C GLU A 33 5.90 -10.92 20.11
N HIS A 34 6.60 -11.73 20.91
CA HIS A 34 6.06 -12.90 21.61
C HIS A 34 6.73 -13.06 22.97
N ILE A 35 5.92 -13.36 24.00
CA ILE A 35 6.39 -13.63 25.36
C ILE A 35 6.74 -15.13 25.44
N TRP A 36 5.73 -15.99 25.57
CA TRP A 36 5.91 -17.44 25.67
C TRP A 36 5.59 -18.16 24.35
N PRO A 37 6.14 -19.36 24.13
CA PRO A 37 5.65 -20.29 23.11
C PRO A 37 4.15 -20.58 23.29
N PRO A 38 3.36 -20.82 22.23
CA PRO A 38 1.90 -20.95 22.29
C PRO A 38 1.37 -22.09 23.18
N ASN A 39 2.21 -23.08 23.51
CA ASN A 39 1.86 -24.21 24.37
C ASN A 39 2.60 -24.20 25.72
N HIS A 40 3.23 -23.09 26.09
CA HIS A 40 4.02 -22.97 27.30
C HIS A 40 3.31 -22.05 28.30
N LEU A 41 2.87 -22.62 29.42
CA LEU A 41 2.09 -21.92 30.44
C LEU A 41 2.95 -21.75 31.70
N VAL A 42 3.29 -20.50 32.03
CA VAL A 42 4.17 -20.16 33.16
C VAL A 42 3.31 -19.69 34.33
N ILE A 43 3.35 -20.38 35.47
CA ILE A 43 2.47 -20.04 36.61
C ILE A 43 3.08 -18.92 37.45
N ILE A 44 2.34 -17.83 37.66
CA ILE A 44 2.75 -16.72 38.54
C ILE A 44 2.02 -16.88 39.88
N GLN A 45 2.78 -17.17 40.94
CA GLN A 45 2.22 -17.49 42.26
C GLN A 45 1.85 -16.25 43.07
N ARG A 46 2.64 -15.18 42.99
CA ARG A 46 2.43 -13.91 43.70
C ARG A 46 2.80 -12.73 42.80
N GLY A 47 2.02 -11.66 42.85
CA GLY A 47 2.20 -10.42 42.10
C GLY A 47 1.47 -10.39 40.75
N THR A 48 1.36 -9.21 40.16
CA THR A 48 0.66 -8.95 38.88
C THR A 48 1.63 -8.67 37.73
N LEU A 49 1.09 -8.33 36.56
CA LEU A 49 1.83 -8.03 35.33
C LEU A 49 1.92 -6.51 35.12
N PHE A 50 3.04 -6.02 34.58
CA PHE A 50 3.17 -4.65 34.07
C PHE A 50 3.77 -4.66 32.66
N PHE A 51 3.02 -4.12 31.69
CA PHE A 51 3.45 -4.06 30.29
C PHE A 51 3.11 -2.70 29.69
N HIS A 52 4.12 -1.94 29.29
CA HIS A 52 3.96 -0.66 28.59
C HIS A 52 5.04 -0.50 27.52
N LEU A 53 4.76 0.28 26.48
CA LEU A 53 5.74 0.64 25.44
C LEU A 53 6.35 -0.59 24.73
N ASN A 54 5.55 -1.62 24.47
CA ASN A 54 5.96 -2.78 23.68
C ASN A 54 5.21 -2.78 22.33
N PRO A 55 5.61 -1.91 21.38
CA PRO A 55 4.80 -1.60 20.20
C PRO A 55 4.59 -2.77 19.24
N ARG A 56 5.40 -3.83 19.30
CA ARG A 56 5.23 -5.05 18.48
C ARG A 56 4.57 -6.22 19.22
N LEU A 57 4.31 -6.07 20.51
CA LEU A 57 3.73 -7.10 21.35
C LEU A 57 2.23 -6.86 21.49
N CYS A 58 1.42 -7.71 20.89
CA CYS A 58 -0.03 -7.58 20.92
C CYS A 58 -0.61 -7.67 22.33
N TYR A 59 -1.49 -6.73 22.67
CA TYR A 59 -2.26 -6.71 23.92
C TYR A 59 -2.97 -8.05 24.20
N GLU A 60 -3.57 -8.66 23.17
CA GLU A 60 -4.26 -9.96 23.31
C GLU A 60 -3.33 -11.09 23.80
N LYS A 61 -2.08 -11.11 23.34
CA LYS A 61 -1.07 -12.10 23.81
C LYS A 61 -0.72 -11.88 25.28
N ILE A 62 -0.74 -10.63 25.75
CA ILE A 62 -0.52 -10.30 27.17
C ILE A 62 -1.76 -10.71 27.98
N HIS A 63 -2.95 -10.45 27.45
CA HIS A 63 -4.21 -10.81 28.09
C HIS A 63 -4.39 -12.35 28.23
N GLN A 64 -3.82 -13.14 27.32
CA GLN A 64 -3.76 -14.60 27.46
C GLN A 64 -2.99 -15.04 28.73
N LEU A 65 -2.04 -14.22 29.22
CA LEU A 65 -1.33 -14.49 30.47
C LEU A 65 -2.20 -14.30 31.71
N GLN A 66 -3.42 -13.78 31.59
CA GLN A 66 -4.32 -13.68 32.74
C GLN A 66 -4.58 -15.04 33.38
N GLY A 67 -4.71 -16.10 32.57
CA GLY A 67 -4.87 -17.47 33.06
C GLY A 67 -3.65 -18.02 33.82
N SER A 68 -2.50 -17.35 33.73
CA SER A 68 -1.26 -17.71 34.43
C SER A 68 -1.17 -17.12 35.85
N LEU A 69 -2.01 -16.14 36.19
CA LEU A 69 -2.02 -15.46 37.49
C LEU A 69 -2.84 -16.24 38.51
N LYS A 70 -2.21 -16.72 39.59
CA LYS A 70 -2.93 -17.37 40.70
C LYS A 70 -3.85 -16.44 41.51
N SER A 71 -3.63 -15.12 41.45
CA SER A 71 -4.45 -14.14 42.17
C SER A 71 -5.89 -14.10 41.68
N GLY A 72 -6.17 -14.54 40.44
CA GLY A 72 -7.51 -14.47 39.84
C GLY A 72 -8.01 -13.05 39.55
N GLU A 73 -7.19 -12.03 39.81
CA GLU A 73 -7.48 -10.64 39.51
C GLU A 73 -7.41 -10.39 38.00
N ASN A 74 -8.36 -9.61 37.48
CA ASN A 74 -8.32 -9.14 36.11
C ASN A 74 -7.17 -8.16 35.92
N ILE A 75 -6.50 -8.26 34.77
CA ILE A 75 -5.43 -7.32 34.41
C ILE A 75 -6.04 -5.93 34.24
N SER A 76 -5.51 -4.94 34.96
CA SER A 76 -5.95 -3.55 34.85
C SER A 76 -5.38 -2.90 33.60
N VAL A 77 -6.19 -2.08 32.91
CA VAL A 77 -5.77 -1.27 31.75
C VAL A 77 -4.62 -0.31 32.11
N ALA A 78 -4.54 0.12 33.38
CA ALA A 78 -3.46 0.98 33.86
C ALA A 78 -2.13 0.24 34.08
N ASP A 79 -2.17 -1.09 34.27
CA ASP A 79 -0.98 -1.92 34.45
C ASP A 79 -0.51 -2.53 33.11
N VAL A 80 -1.46 -2.75 32.19
CA VAL A 80 -1.22 -3.22 30.83
C VAL A 80 -2.01 -2.34 29.87
N SER A 81 -1.34 -1.35 29.30
CA SER A 81 -1.98 -0.41 28.37
C SER A 81 -2.23 -1.06 26.99
N PRO A 82 -3.46 -1.07 26.47
CA PRO A 82 -3.71 -1.51 25.11
C PRO A 82 -3.10 -0.54 24.09
N ASN A 83 -2.96 0.76 24.43
CA ASN A 83 -2.51 1.81 23.51
C ASN A 83 -1.03 1.72 23.15
N SER A 84 -0.17 1.30 24.09
CA SER A 84 1.28 1.22 23.86
C SER A 84 1.77 -0.21 23.54
N ASN A 85 0.93 -1.24 23.75
CA ASN A 85 1.26 -2.62 23.44
C ASN A 85 0.57 -3.09 22.15
N GLY A 86 1.35 -3.25 21.08
CA GLY A 86 0.86 -3.67 19.76
C GLY A 86 0.56 -2.52 18.81
N GLU A 87 0.93 -1.28 19.16
CA GLU A 87 0.75 -0.07 18.34
C GLU A 87 1.29 -0.19 16.90
N ARG A 88 2.40 -0.91 16.73
CA ARG A 88 3.13 -1.03 15.45
C ARG A 88 2.92 -2.37 14.75
N VAL A 89 2.08 -3.25 15.27
CA VAL A 89 1.80 -4.59 14.72
C VAL A 89 0.29 -4.84 14.67
N ILE A 90 -0.15 -5.56 13.64
CA ILE A 90 -1.55 -5.95 13.51
C ILE A 90 -1.80 -7.12 14.47
N CYS A 91 -2.77 -6.97 15.37
CA CYS A 91 -3.05 -7.90 16.45
C CYS A 91 -4.42 -8.57 16.29
N GLY A 92 -4.46 -9.90 16.49
CA GLY A 92 -5.68 -10.70 16.56
C GLY A 92 -6.16 -11.33 15.25
N ASP A 93 -7.04 -12.33 15.37
CA ASP A 93 -7.76 -12.98 14.26
C ASP A 93 -9.08 -12.24 13.92
N ALA A 94 -9.50 -11.31 14.79
CA ALA A 94 -10.73 -10.51 14.68
C ALA A 94 -10.51 -9.14 14.02
N VAL A 95 -9.34 -8.91 13.41
CA VAL A 95 -9.10 -7.74 12.57
C VAL A 95 -10.09 -7.81 11.41
N ARG A 96 -11.00 -6.84 11.33
CA ARG A 96 -11.85 -6.68 10.14
C ARG A 96 -10.94 -6.68 8.93
N SER A 97 -10.98 -7.75 8.13
CA SER A 97 -10.08 -7.90 7.00
C SER A 97 -10.61 -7.08 5.83
N LEU A 98 -9.83 -6.10 5.37
CA LEU A 98 -10.11 -5.45 4.10
C LEU A 98 -9.70 -6.38 2.96
N ASN A 99 -10.52 -6.46 1.92
CA ASN A 99 -10.20 -7.20 0.70
C ASN A 99 -10.14 -6.24 -0.49
N PRO A 100 -9.04 -5.50 -0.65
CA PRO A 100 -8.87 -4.59 -1.77
C PRO A 100 -8.61 -5.38 -3.05
N LYS A 101 -9.38 -5.07 -4.09
CA LYS A 101 -9.24 -5.66 -5.42
C LYS A 101 -8.78 -4.59 -6.39
N VAL A 102 -8.00 -4.99 -7.39
CA VAL A 102 -7.68 -4.11 -8.51
C VAL A 102 -8.88 -4.14 -9.46
N GLU A 103 -9.54 -3.00 -9.60
CA GLU A 103 -10.68 -2.85 -10.51
C GLU A 103 -10.20 -2.55 -11.93
N ASP A 104 -9.14 -1.76 -12.04
CA ASP A 104 -8.66 -1.20 -13.31
C ASP A 104 -7.20 -0.75 -13.20
N LEU A 105 -6.44 -0.78 -14.29
CA LEU A 105 -5.00 -0.48 -14.25
C LEU A 105 -4.49 0.09 -15.58
N ASN A 106 -3.47 0.94 -15.49
CA ASN A 106 -2.78 1.56 -16.62
C ASN A 106 -1.25 1.43 -16.43
N SER A 107 -0.45 2.00 -17.34
CA SER A 107 1.02 2.00 -17.24
C SER A 107 1.53 2.79 -16.03
N THR A 108 0.81 3.84 -15.62
CA THR A 108 1.25 4.77 -14.56
C THR A 108 0.26 4.93 -13.40
N ALA A 109 -0.86 4.22 -13.43
CA ALA A 109 -1.89 4.32 -12.40
C ALA A 109 -2.63 3.00 -12.19
N VAL A 110 -3.20 2.81 -10.99
CA VAL A 110 -4.03 1.66 -10.64
C VAL A 110 -5.26 2.13 -9.85
N ARG A 111 -6.42 1.53 -10.12
CA ARG A 111 -7.65 1.75 -9.36
C ARG A 111 -7.89 0.58 -8.44
N ILE A 112 -7.92 0.87 -7.15
CA ILE A 112 -8.20 -0.11 -6.11
C ILE A 112 -9.63 0.11 -5.63
N ILE A 113 -10.36 -0.99 -5.48
CA ILE A 113 -11.72 -1.02 -4.96
C ILE A 113 -11.78 -1.87 -3.69
N LEU A 114 -12.45 -1.35 -2.67
CA LEU A 114 -12.71 -2.04 -1.41
C LEU A 114 -14.12 -2.66 -1.42
N ASP A 115 -14.26 -3.76 -0.70
CA ASP A 115 -15.57 -4.33 -0.38
C ASP A 115 -16.36 -3.35 0.53
N TYR A 116 -17.69 -3.43 0.50
CA TYR A 116 -18.53 -2.51 1.29
C TYR A 116 -18.29 -2.70 2.78
N MET A 117 -18.09 -1.58 3.47
CA MET A 117 -18.01 -1.55 4.93
C MET A 117 -19.41 -1.48 5.53
N ASP A 118 -19.58 -2.14 6.69
CA ASP A 118 -20.80 -2.07 7.48
C ASP A 118 -20.97 -0.70 8.15
N TRP A 119 -22.16 -0.46 8.71
CA TRP A 119 -22.51 0.82 9.31
C TRP A 119 -21.63 1.18 10.52
N GLU A 120 -21.28 0.18 11.33
CA GLU A 120 -20.44 0.33 12.53
C GLU A 120 -19.01 0.72 12.15
N GLY A 121 -18.48 0.15 11.05
CA GLY A 121 -17.19 0.55 10.50
C GLY A 121 -17.24 1.97 9.92
N MET A 122 -18.31 2.31 9.21
CA MET A 122 -18.47 3.63 8.58
C MET A 122 -18.57 4.79 9.59
N GLU A 123 -19.13 4.58 10.77
CA GLU A 123 -19.24 5.62 11.81
C GLU A 123 -17.87 6.05 12.35
N THR A 124 -16.94 5.10 12.43
CA THR A 124 -15.59 5.33 12.95
C THR A 124 -14.59 5.67 11.86
N LEU A 125 -14.89 5.37 10.59
CA LEU A 125 -14.02 5.58 9.44
C LEU A 125 -13.85 7.07 9.09
N ILE A 126 -12.60 7.54 9.14
CA ILE A 126 -12.17 8.81 8.58
C ILE A 126 -11.81 8.62 7.10
N GLY A 127 -11.14 7.52 6.77
CA GLY A 127 -10.81 7.15 5.41
C GLY A 127 -9.82 6.01 5.31
N TYR A 128 -9.00 6.00 4.27
CA TYR A 128 -8.12 4.88 3.96
C TYR A 128 -6.69 5.35 3.73
N SER A 129 -5.73 4.51 4.10
CA SER A 129 -4.31 4.65 3.77
C SER A 129 -3.88 3.49 2.89
N TYR A 130 -3.37 3.82 1.70
CA TYR A 130 -2.90 2.87 0.71
C TYR A 130 -1.39 2.80 0.77
N HIS A 131 -0.87 1.64 1.12
CA HIS A 131 0.56 1.38 1.17
C HIS A 131 0.97 0.58 -0.05
N TYR A 132 2.02 1.02 -0.75
CA TYR A 132 2.52 0.32 -1.92
C TYR A 132 4.04 0.46 -2.08
N LYS A 133 4.68 -0.53 -2.71
CA LYS A 133 6.11 -0.48 -3.05
C LYS A 133 6.44 -1.40 -4.22
N GLU A 134 7.56 -1.11 -4.87
CA GLU A 134 8.11 -1.94 -5.94
C GLU A 134 8.53 -3.30 -5.37
N ALA A 135 8.01 -4.38 -5.95
CA ALA A 135 8.24 -5.74 -5.49
C ALA A 135 8.45 -6.67 -6.69
N PRO A 136 9.72 -6.92 -7.10
CA PRO A 136 10.01 -7.86 -8.17
C PRO A 136 9.67 -9.32 -7.82
N VAL A 137 9.59 -9.64 -6.52
CA VAL A 137 9.30 -10.97 -5.98
C VAL A 137 8.14 -10.85 -4.98
N GLN A 138 7.28 -11.85 -4.94
CA GLN A 138 6.09 -11.91 -4.08
C GLN A 138 6.38 -12.45 -2.68
N ASN A 139 7.46 -12.02 -2.04
CA ASN A 139 7.86 -12.43 -0.69
C ASN A 139 7.93 -11.25 0.29
N VAL A 140 7.09 -10.23 0.04
CA VAL A 140 7.07 -9.00 0.82
C VAL A 140 6.26 -9.17 2.10
N THR A 141 6.75 -8.57 3.19
CA THR A 141 6.01 -8.45 4.45
C THR A 141 5.65 -6.99 4.73
N MET A 142 4.60 -6.76 5.52
CA MET A 142 4.14 -5.39 5.86
C MET A 142 5.20 -4.60 6.63
N TYR A 143 6.14 -5.28 7.27
CA TYR A 143 7.20 -4.70 8.09
C TYR A 143 8.54 -4.59 7.37
N ASP A 144 8.57 -4.95 6.08
CA ASP A 144 9.80 -4.97 5.29
C ASP A 144 10.29 -3.54 5.00
N GLY A 145 11.55 -3.27 5.36
CA GLY A 145 12.17 -1.94 5.29
C GLY A 145 12.02 -1.07 6.54
N ARG A 146 11.43 -1.58 7.64
CA ARG A 146 11.28 -0.84 8.91
C ARG A 146 12.61 -0.73 9.66
N HIS A 147 13.28 0.42 9.56
CA HIS A 147 14.53 0.67 10.31
C HIS A 147 14.23 1.14 11.74
N GLY A 148 15.24 1.10 12.63
CA GLY A 148 15.09 1.45 14.05
C GLY A 148 14.53 2.85 14.33
N CYS A 149 14.62 3.75 13.35
CA CYS A 149 14.05 5.10 13.40
C CYS A 149 12.57 5.17 12.97
N GLY A 150 11.93 4.03 12.67
CA GLY A 150 10.51 3.97 12.29
C GLY A 150 10.18 4.33 10.85
N HIS A 151 11.18 4.47 9.97
CA HIS A 151 10.94 4.65 8.53
C HIS A 151 10.66 3.30 7.87
N ASP A 152 9.54 3.22 7.15
CA ASP A 152 9.13 2.07 6.34
C ASP A 152 9.46 2.34 4.86
N ASN A 153 9.93 1.35 4.10
CA ASN A 153 10.19 1.47 2.65
C ASN A 153 8.89 1.49 1.80
N TRP A 154 7.74 1.65 2.44
CA TRP A 154 6.43 1.69 1.81
C TRP A 154 6.07 3.13 1.49
N LEU A 155 5.67 3.37 0.24
CA LEU A 155 5.00 4.62 -0.12
C LEU A 155 3.59 4.58 0.45
N MET A 156 3.13 5.72 0.96
CA MET A 156 1.81 5.87 1.57
C MET A 156 1.02 6.93 0.83
N ASP A 157 -0.21 6.60 0.46
CA ASP A 157 -1.19 7.55 -0.06
C ASP A 157 -2.41 7.57 0.86
N VAL A 158 -2.68 8.74 1.45
CA VAL A 158 -3.64 8.92 2.53
C VAL A 158 -4.86 9.65 1.98
N VAL A 159 -6.01 8.99 2.06
CA VAL A 159 -7.26 9.49 1.52
C VAL A 159 -8.24 9.69 2.67
N PRO A 160 -8.48 10.93 3.13
CA PRO A 160 -9.41 11.24 4.21
C PRO A 160 -10.85 11.28 3.69
N ASN A 161 -11.24 10.26 2.94
CA ASN A 161 -12.61 10.08 2.45
C ASN A 161 -13.08 8.64 2.71
N GLN A 162 -14.40 8.48 2.78
CA GLN A 162 -15.03 7.16 2.96
C GLN A 162 -15.32 6.47 1.62
N SER A 163 -14.71 6.94 0.53
CA SER A 163 -14.93 6.35 -0.79
C SER A 163 -14.22 5.01 -0.87
N ARG A 164 -14.93 4.01 -1.40
CA ARG A 164 -14.35 2.67 -1.57
C ARG A 164 -13.40 2.54 -2.75
N ARG A 165 -13.35 3.55 -3.63
CA ARG A 165 -12.47 3.58 -4.80
C ARG A 165 -11.38 4.61 -4.60
N HIS A 166 -10.17 4.25 -5.00
CA HIS A 166 -9.06 5.17 -5.05
C HIS A 166 -8.15 4.87 -6.23
N VAL A 167 -7.54 5.91 -6.79
CA VAL A 167 -6.58 5.80 -7.89
C VAL A 167 -5.21 6.22 -7.40
N ILE A 168 -4.29 5.28 -7.36
CA ILE A 168 -2.87 5.56 -7.12
C ILE A 168 -2.24 5.89 -8.47
N SER A 169 -1.51 7.01 -8.54
CA SER A 169 -0.88 7.50 -9.78
C SER A 169 0.62 7.70 -9.61
N GLY A 170 1.34 7.93 -10.71
CA GLY A 170 2.80 8.12 -10.69
C GLY A 170 3.60 6.82 -10.58
N LEU A 171 2.99 5.68 -10.93
CA LEU A 171 3.63 4.38 -10.93
C LEU A 171 4.56 4.21 -12.14
N LYS A 172 5.56 3.35 -12.01
CA LYS A 172 6.45 2.99 -13.12
C LYS A 172 5.74 2.00 -14.07
N PRO A 173 5.86 2.18 -15.40
CA PRO A 173 5.37 1.20 -16.36
C PRO A 173 6.00 -0.18 -16.20
N TYR A 174 5.24 -1.21 -16.55
CA TYR A 174 5.66 -2.61 -16.52
C TYR A 174 6.39 -3.04 -15.23
N THR A 175 5.92 -2.56 -14.09
CA THR A 175 6.56 -2.79 -12.79
C THR A 175 5.57 -3.48 -11.86
N GLN A 176 6.04 -4.52 -11.16
CA GLN A 176 5.24 -5.21 -10.15
C GLN A 176 5.31 -4.45 -8.82
N TYR A 177 4.14 -4.21 -8.24
CA TYR A 177 3.97 -3.55 -6.96
C TYR A 177 3.30 -4.49 -5.97
N ALA A 178 3.80 -4.49 -4.74
CA ALA A 178 3.08 -5.01 -3.57
C ALA A 178 2.26 -3.86 -2.99
N TYR A 179 1.05 -4.16 -2.51
CA TYR A 179 0.21 -3.16 -1.86
C TYR A 179 -0.65 -3.75 -0.74
N PHE A 180 -1.00 -2.92 0.23
CA PHE A 180 -2.02 -3.22 1.23
C PHE A 180 -2.74 -1.94 1.64
N VAL A 181 -3.93 -2.09 2.22
CA VAL A 181 -4.78 -0.97 2.65
C VAL A 181 -5.03 -1.07 4.14
N LYS A 182 -5.00 0.08 4.81
CA LYS A 182 -5.33 0.23 6.22
C LYS A 182 -6.42 1.30 6.38
N THR A 183 -7.42 1.07 7.23
CA THR A 183 -8.39 2.11 7.61
C THR A 183 -7.78 3.16 8.52
N LEU A 184 -8.23 4.39 8.36
CA LEU A 184 -8.01 5.50 9.28
C LEU A 184 -9.30 5.68 10.08
N THR A 185 -9.24 5.44 11.38
CA THR A 185 -10.42 5.53 12.26
C THR A 185 -10.26 6.68 13.26
N ARG A 186 -11.40 7.25 13.72
CA ARG A 186 -11.44 8.36 14.69
C ARG A 186 -11.22 7.92 16.14
N THR A 187 -11.04 6.63 16.37
CA THR A 187 -10.95 6.06 17.72
C THR A 187 -9.49 5.93 18.14
N GLU A 188 -9.18 6.37 19.36
CA GLU A 188 -7.86 6.23 19.98
C GLU A 188 -7.52 4.76 20.32
N TYR A 189 -8.49 3.85 20.19
CA TYR A 189 -8.30 2.39 20.23
C TYR A 189 -7.82 1.86 18.87
N HIS A 190 -6.59 2.21 18.47
CA HIS A 190 -5.95 1.74 17.24
C HIS A 190 -5.92 0.19 17.11
N ILE A 191 -6.05 -0.52 18.23
CA ILE A 191 -5.82 -1.98 18.31
C ILE A 191 -7.08 -2.82 18.09
N GLN A 192 -8.29 -2.24 18.14
CA GLN A 192 -9.54 -3.01 18.03
C GLN A 192 -10.39 -2.68 16.80
N ILE A 193 -10.14 -1.56 16.11
CA ILE A 193 -11.04 -1.05 15.06
C ILE A 193 -10.31 -0.86 13.72
N ASP A 194 -8.97 -0.80 13.72
CA ASP A 194 -8.21 -0.68 12.48
C ASP A 194 -8.29 -1.97 11.66
N ALA A 195 -8.88 -1.86 10.48
CA ALA A 195 -9.00 -2.91 9.50
C ALA A 195 -7.79 -2.87 8.56
N TYR A 196 -7.18 -4.03 8.34
CA TYR A 196 -6.02 -4.19 7.46
C TYR A 196 -6.35 -5.18 6.34
N SER A 197 -5.78 -4.95 5.17
CA SER A 197 -5.81 -5.94 4.10
C SER A 197 -4.62 -6.87 4.15
N LYS A 198 -4.79 -8.06 3.56
CA LYS A 198 -3.64 -8.85 3.13
C LYS A 198 -2.85 -8.09 2.05
N ILE A 199 -1.58 -8.44 1.90
CA ILE A 199 -0.74 -7.90 0.82
C ILE A 199 -1.24 -8.48 -0.50
N GLY A 200 -1.66 -7.59 -1.40
CA GLY A 200 -1.94 -7.90 -2.80
C GLY A 200 -0.75 -7.52 -3.68
N TYR A 201 -0.77 -8.03 -4.92
CA TYR A 201 0.21 -7.70 -5.93
C TYR A 201 -0.50 -7.32 -7.23
N PHE A 202 0.03 -6.33 -7.93
CA PHE A 202 -0.39 -5.98 -9.28
C PHE A 202 0.81 -5.59 -10.13
N GLN A 203 0.66 -5.66 -11.44
CA GLN A 203 1.67 -5.20 -12.40
C GLN A 203 1.04 -4.16 -13.31
N THR A 204 1.72 -3.02 -13.46
CA THR A 204 1.29 -1.95 -14.37
C THR A 204 1.47 -2.37 -15.84
N LEU A 205 0.70 -1.74 -16.73
CA LEU A 205 0.80 -2.03 -18.17
C LEU A 205 2.15 -1.59 -18.77
N PRO A 206 2.57 -2.22 -19.87
CA PRO A 206 3.71 -1.74 -20.64
C PRO A 206 3.46 -0.35 -21.23
N ASP A 207 4.54 0.38 -21.46
CA ASP A 207 4.53 1.71 -22.06
C ASP A 207 5.78 1.89 -22.92
N ARG A 208 5.86 3.02 -23.62
CA ARG A 208 6.98 3.35 -24.50
C ARG A 208 8.32 3.27 -23.75
N PRO A 209 9.31 2.54 -24.28
CA PRO A 209 10.62 2.43 -23.67
C PRO A 209 11.37 3.76 -23.74
N SER A 210 12.38 3.93 -22.88
CA SER A 210 13.38 4.98 -23.06
C SER A 210 14.21 4.75 -24.34
N PRO A 211 14.93 5.75 -24.85
CA PRO A 211 15.90 5.54 -25.93
C PRO A 211 16.91 4.45 -25.59
N VAL A 212 17.43 3.77 -26.62
CA VAL A 212 18.59 2.90 -26.47
C VAL A 212 19.81 3.71 -26.02
N LEU A 213 20.72 3.04 -25.32
CA LEU A 213 21.92 3.69 -24.78
C LEU A 213 23.14 3.31 -25.60
N ARG A 214 24.16 4.18 -25.56
CA ARG A 214 25.53 3.93 -26.06
C ARG A 214 25.56 3.22 -27.41
N ILE A 215 25.15 3.93 -28.46
CA ILE A 215 25.33 3.46 -29.84
C ILE A 215 26.80 3.66 -30.22
N TYR A 216 27.47 2.58 -30.59
CA TYR A 216 28.82 2.63 -31.14
C TYR A 216 28.89 1.76 -32.38
N GLY A 217 29.77 2.13 -33.30
CA GLY A 217 30.00 1.32 -34.48
C GLY A 217 31.39 1.51 -35.04
N SER A 218 31.90 0.45 -35.65
CA SER A 218 33.17 0.42 -36.33
C SER A 218 32.95 0.07 -37.80
N SER A 219 33.78 0.63 -38.66
CA SER A 219 33.82 0.30 -40.08
C SER A 219 35.21 -0.24 -40.36
N GLU A 220 35.33 -1.55 -40.54
CA GLU A 220 36.58 -2.21 -40.97
C GLU A 220 36.63 -2.35 -42.49
N ILE A 221 35.45 -2.46 -43.12
CA ILE A 221 35.25 -2.56 -44.56
C ILE A 221 34.61 -1.27 -45.03
N SER A 222 35.08 -0.71 -46.14
CA SER A 222 34.66 0.61 -46.62
C SER A 222 33.17 0.70 -46.98
N SER A 223 32.51 -0.45 -47.17
CA SER A 223 31.09 -0.56 -47.49
C SER A 223 30.22 -1.10 -46.35
N GLN A 224 30.78 -1.28 -45.15
CA GLN A 224 30.07 -1.85 -44.01
C GLN A 224 30.32 -1.08 -42.71
N ILE A 225 29.30 -1.03 -41.86
CA ILE A 225 29.40 -0.54 -40.48
C ILE A 225 28.83 -1.62 -39.56
N LEU A 226 29.67 -2.13 -38.66
CA LEU A 226 29.24 -2.98 -37.56
C LEU A 226 28.76 -2.10 -36.41
N LEU A 227 27.49 -2.24 -36.05
CA LEU A 227 26.84 -1.49 -34.99
C LEU A 227 26.61 -2.35 -33.75
N HIS A 228 26.71 -1.70 -32.61
CA HIS A 228 26.33 -2.23 -31.31
C HIS A 228 25.64 -1.14 -30.49
N TRP A 229 24.69 -1.53 -29.67
CA TRP A 229 24.01 -0.63 -28.74
C TRP A 229 23.67 -1.34 -27.44
N TRP A 230 23.36 -0.55 -26.42
CA TRP A 230 22.86 -1.06 -25.15
C TRP A 230 21.33 -0.94 -25.08
N PRO A 231 20.67 -1.88 -24.37
CA PRO A 231 19.23 -1.80 -24.20
C PRO A 231 18.81 -0.51 -23.47
N PRO A 232 17.54 -0.09 -23.63
CA PRO A 232 16.99 1.04 -22.90
C PRO A 232 17.17 0.92 -21.39
N ARG A 233 17.51 2.04 -20.71
CA ARG A 233 17.58 2.08 -19.23
C ARG A 233 16.26 1.74 -18.58
N ARG A 234 15.16 2.21 -19.17
CA ARG A 234 13.79 1.94 -18.76
C ARG A 234 13.07 1.25 -19.91
N PRO A 235 13.10 -0.10 -19.98
CA PRO A 235 12.47 -0.82 -21.07
C PRO A 235 10.95 -0.74 -21.03
N ASN A 236 10.34 -0.45 -19.86
CA ASN A 236 8.90 -0.23 -19.71
C ASN A 236 8.02 -1.35 -20.33
N GLY A 237 8.56 -2.57 -20.44
CA GLY A 237 7.94 -3.67 -21.16
C GLY A 237 8.96 -4.67 -21.68
N VAL A 238 8.47 -5.73 -22.32
CA VAL A 238 9.32 -6.67 -23.07
C VAL A 238 9.61 -6.02 -24.43
N ILE A 239 10.90 -5.86 -24.75
CA ILE A 239 11.31 -5.33 -26.05
C ILE A 239 11.04 -6.40 -27.10
N LYS A 240 10.13 -6.10 -28.03
CA LYS A 240 9.79 -7.00 -29.13
C LYS A 240 10.86 -6.94 -30.20
N ASN A 241 11.07 -5.74 -30.77
CA ASN A 241 11.95 -5.51 -31.93
C ASN A 241 12.71 -4.18 -31.80
N TYR A 242 13.86 -4.11 -32.48
CA TYR A 242 14.60 -2.87 -32.74
C TYR A 242 14.48 -2.49 -34.22
N PHE A 243 14.31 -1.21 -34.51
CA PHE A 243 14.35 -0.67 -35.86
C PHE A 243 15.60 0.17 -36.04
N VAL A 244 16.41 -0.18 -37.03
CA VAL A 244 17.65 0.52 -37.37
C VAL A 244 17.52 1.17 -38.73
N THR A 245 17.77 2.48 -38.81
CA THR A 245 17.88 3.22 -40.07
C THR A 245 19.24 3.86 -40.20
N ALA A 246 19.71 4.01 -41.45
CA ALA A 246 20.94 4.71 -41.75
C ALA A 246 20.70 5.67 -42.93
N GLU A 247 20.99 6.94 -42.72
CA GLU A 247 20.85 7.99 -43.73
C GLU A 247 22.18 8.70 -43.94
N LYS A 248 22.49 9.09 -45.18
CA LYS A 248 23.70 9.87 -45.46
C LYS A 248 23.64 11.20 -44.73
N TYR A 249 24.66 11.48 -43.94
CA TYR A 249 24.78 12.70 -43.16
C TYR A 249 25.75 13.67 -43.85
N ASN A 250 25.21 14.74 -44.43
CA ASN A 250 26.01 15.80 -45.04
C ASN A 250 26.46 16.80 -43.97
N ALA A 251 27.63 16.57 -43.37
CA ALA A 251 28.21 17.41 -42.31
C ALA A 251 28.35 18.91 -42.70
N THR A 252 28.33 19.25 -43.99
CA THR A 252 28.54 20.62 -44.50
C THR A 252 27.33 21.54 -44.38
N LYS A 253 26.10 21.05 -44.14
CA LYS A 253 24.89 21.89 -44.07
C LYS A 253 24.40 22.22 -42.66
N GLU A 254 24.73 21.42 -41.64
CA GLU A 254 24.28 21.65 -40.25
C GLU A 254 25.38 22.17 -39.31
N ALA A 255 26.65 22.11 -39.71
CA ALA A 255 27.77 22.68 -38.94
C ALA A 255 27.76 24.22 -38.86
N LYS A 256 26.85 24.90 -39.59
CA LYS A 256 26.66 26.37 -39.49
C LYS A 256 25.57 26.81 -38.51
N ASP A 257 24.75 25.90 -37.99
CA ASP A 257 23.67 26.25 -37.05
C ASP A 257 23.72 25.52 -35.70
N LYS A 258 24.72 24.64 -35.49
CA LYS A 258 25.00 24.08 -34.17
C LYS A 258 26.50 23.98 -33.97
N ASN A 259 27.08 25.02 -33.36
CA ASN A 259 28.32 24.86 -32.60
C ASN A 259 28.04 23.81 -31.53
N TYR A 260 28.40 22.55 -31.80
CA TYR A 260 28.68 21.58 -30.76
C TYR A 260 29.79 22.19 -29.91
N VAL A 261 29.39 22.76 -28.78
CA VAL A 261 30.29 22.94 -27.66
C VAL A 261 30.80 21.54 -27.35
N ASN A 262 32.10 21.32 -27.61
CA ASN A 262 32.85 20.31 -26.88
C ASN A 262 32.65 20.66 -25.40
N VAL A 263 31.68 20.02 -24.76
CA VAL A 263 31.69 19.93 -23.30
C VAL A 263 32.82 18.95 -23.03
N GLU A 264 34.02 19.51 -22.93
CA GLU A 264 35.10 18.92 -22.16
C GLU A 264 34.48 18.42 -20.87
N LEU A 265 34.71 17.15 -20.58
CA LEU A 265 34.37 16.50 -19.33
C LEU A 265 35.34 17.00 -18.24
N GLU A 266 35.45 18.32 -18.08
CA GLU A 266 36.08 18.93 -16.92
C GLU A 266 34.97 19.38 -15.97
N ASN A 267 35.11 18.95 -14.71
CA ASN A 267 34.20 19.14 -13.58
C ASN A 267 33.05 18.14 -13.43
N ALA A 268 33.38 16.84 -13.45
CA ALA A 268 32.68 15.85 -12.62
C ALA A 268 33.11 15.96 -11.13
N LYS A 269 33.12 17.18 -10.57
CA LYS A 269 33.40 17.45 -9.16
C LYS A 269 32.37 18.28 -8.41
N ASP A 270 31.37 18.87 -9.09
CA ASP A 270 30.30 19.60 -8.40
C ASP A 270 28.93 19.33 -9.06
N ILE A 271 28.59 18.04 -9.25
CA ILE A 271 27.18 17.68 -9.17
C ILE A 271 26.91 17.61 -7.68
N ASP A 272 26.50 18.75 -7.14
CA ASP A 272 25.86 18.84 -5.84
C ASP A 272 24.74 17.81 -5.89
N CYS A 273 24.97 16.67 -5.24
CA CYS A 273 23.88 15.96 -4.63
C CYS A 273 23.33 16.95 -3.61
N GLU A 274 22.44 17.84 -4.02
CA GLU A 274 21.35 18.26 -3.15
C GLU A 274 20.53 16.99 -2.88
N CYS A 275 21.09 16.13 -2.03
CA CYS A 275 20.29 15.58 -0.96
C CYS A 275 19.61 16.81 -0.38
N ALA A 276 18.31 16.97 -0.64
CA ALA A 276 17.49 17.77 0.26
C ALA A 276 17.85 17.21 1.64
N GLY A 277 18.69 17.94 2.36
CA GLY A 277 19.02 17.66 3.74
C GLY A 277 17.68 17.81 4.42
N VAL A 278 16.94 16.71 4.50
CA VAL A 278 15.85 16.58 5.42
C VAL A 278 16.57 16.73 6.74
N LEU A 279 16.57 17.96 7.26
CA LEU A 279 17.01 18.22 8.62
C LEU A 279 16.30 17.16 9.44
N PRO A 280 17.01 16.25 10.12
CA PRO A 280 16.39 15.31 11.03
C PRO A 280 15.98 16.08 12.28
N TYR A 281 15.11 17.08 12.10
CA TYR A 281 14.55 17.88 13.16
C TYR A 281 13.09 17.51 13.28
N TYR A 282 12.87 16.30 13.78
CA TYR A 282 11.84 15.90 14.74
C TYR A 282 12.13 14.45 15.21
N SER A 283 13.41 14.09 15.35
CA SER A 283 13.74 13.05 16.33
C SER A 283 13.58 13.75 17.67
N GLY A 284 12.58 13.34 18.44
CA GLY A 284 12.43 13.79 19.83
C GLY A 284 13.75 13.65 20.60
N PRO A 285 13.86 14.29 21.77
CA PRO A 285 15.09 14.35 22.54
C PRO A 285 15.73 12.96 22.66
N GLN A 286 17.03 12.87 22.34
CA GLN A 286 17.82 11.71 22.72
C GLN A 286 17.81 11.65 24.24
N PRO A 287 17.42 10.51 24.85
CA PRO A 287 17.28 10.43 26.28
C PRO A 287 18.66 10.23 26.92
N ASP A 288 19.31 11.35 27.27
CA ASP A 288 20.32 11.39 28.33
C ASP A 288 19.69 11.77 29.69
N ASP A 289 18.36 11.74 29.78
CA ASP A 289 17.62 12.07 30.99
C ASP A 289 17.45 10.83 31.87
N GLU A 290 18.08 10.85 33.06
CA GLU A 290 17.86 9.91 34.17
C GLU A 290 16.37 9.79 34.58
N ASP A 291 15.49 10.68 34.08
CA ASP A 291 14.04 10.70 34.30
C ASP A 291 13.20 10.08 33.16
N TYR A 292 13.81 9.48 32.13
CA TYR A 292 13.09 8.88 30.98
C TYR A 292 12.06 7.79 31.37
N TYR A 293 12.20 7.22 32.57
CA TYR A 293 11.30 6.18 33.11
C TYR A 293 10.46 6.69 34.28
N ASN A 294 9.91 7.91 34.19
CA ASN A 294 8.90 8.34 35.15
C ASN A 294 7.60 7.54 34.94
N LYS A 295 7.45 6.47 35.73
CA LYS A 295 6.28 5.59 35.70
C LYS A 295 4.96 6.34 35.90
N GLU A 296 4.94 7.31 36.80
CA GLU A 296 3.74 8.09 37.11
C GLU A 296 3.36 8.96 35.92
N GLN A 297 4.35 9.54 35.23
CA GLN A 297 4.12 10.28 33.99
C GLN A 297 3.67 9.37 32.84
N ILE A 298 4.32 8.22 32.63
CA ILE A 298 3.94 7.27 31.56
C ILE A 298 2.52 6.73 31.81
N THR A 299 2.20 6.34 33.04
CA THR A 299 0.85 5.87 33.39
C THR A 299 -0.18 6.98 33.28
N TYR A 300 0.17 8.22 33.66
CA TYR A 300 -0.70 9.37 33.50
C TYR A 300 -0.96 9.70 32.02
N GLU A 301 0.08 9.76 31.18
CA GLU A 301 -0.03 10.06 29.74
C GLU A 301 -0.75 8.93 28.97
N ASP A 302 -0.47 7.66 29.28
CA ASP A 302 -1.15 6.50 28.67
C ASP A 302 -2.61 6.36 29.14
N ALA A 303 -2.93 6.73 30.38
CA ALA A 303 -4.28 6.61 30.96
C ALA A 303 -5.14 7.88 30.77
N LEU A 304 -4.53 9.03 30.46
CA LEU A 304 -5.21 10.31 30.20
C LEU A 304 -6.39 10.17 29.22
N PRO A 305 -6.24 9.49 28.07
CA PRO A 305 -7.31 9.35 27.10
C PRO A 305 -8.53 8.62 27.67
N ASN A 306 -8.31 7.60 28.51
CA ASN A 306 -9.37 6.85 29.19
C ASN A 306 -10.07 7.65 30.31
N LEU A 307 -9.37 8.62 30.92
CA LEU A 307 -9.92 9.48 31.98
C LEU A 307 -10.66 10.71 31.43
N ILE A 308 -10.27 11.21 30.26
CA ILE A 308 -10.89 12.37 29.60
C ILE A 308 -12.08 11.94 28.71
N TYR A 309 -12.14 10.67 28.28
CA TYR A 309 -13.30 10.12 27.59
C TYR A 309 -14.51 9.98 28.53
N VAL A 310 -15.33 11.03 28.56
CA VAL A 310 -16.74 10.90 28.96
C VAL A 310 -17.46 10.30 27.75
N SER A 311 -17.88 9.02 27.85
CA SER A 311 -18.87 8.53 26.90
C SER A 311 -20.02 9.51 26.92
N ARG A 312 -20.29 10.21 25.81
CA ARG A 312 -21.55 10.93 25.68
C ARG A 312 -22.62 9.86 25.82
N ASN A 313 -23.24 9.78 27.01
CA ASN A 313 -24.46 9.04 27.20
C ASN A 313 -25.40 9.55 26.11
N HIS A 314 -25.66 8.72 25.11
CA HIS A 314 -26.81 8.94 24.28
C HIS A 314 -28.01 8.80 25.22
N ASP A 315 -28.62 9.94 25.53
CA ASP A 315 -29.94 10.06 26.12
C ASP A 315 -30.95 9.40 25.17
N TYR A 316 -31.00 8.07 25.18
CA TYR A 316 -32.28 7.43 25.08
C TYR A 316 -33.01 7.82 26.34
N ARG A 317 -33.98 8.75 26.22
CA ARG A 317 -35.01 8.99 27.24
C ARG A 317 -35.66 7.64 27.61
N ARG A 318 -35.06 6.91 28.54
CA ARG A 318 -35.77 5.97 29.39
C ARG A 318 -36.70 6.84 30.22
N LYS A 319 -38.01 6.61 30.10
CA LYS A 319 -39.00 7.18 31.01
C LYS A 319 -38.46 7.03 32.43
N GLU A 320 -38.31 8.15 33.12
CA GLU A 320 -37.94 8.17 34.54
C GLU A 320 -38.91 7.26 35.28
N PHE A 321 -38.40 6.16 35.84
CA PHE A 321 -39.11 5.50 36.93
C PHE A 321 -38.86 6.34 38.17
N GLU A 322 -39.93 6.77 38.83
CA GLU A 322 -39.84 7.55 40.07
C GLU A 322 -38.95 6.82 41.08
N LYS A 323 -37.89 7.51 41.54
CA LYS A 323 -37.00 6.98 42.57
C LYS A 323 -37.79 6.82 43.86
N VAL A 324 -37.83 5.60 44.38
CA VAL A 324 -38.33 5.33 45.73
C VAL A 324 -37.40 5.98 46.76
N ILE A 325 -37.97 6.81 47.64
CA ILE A 325 -37.21 7.64 48.57
C ILE A 325 -36.99 6.93 49.93
N ASN A 326 -37.89 6.03 50.35
CA ASN A 326 -37.90 5.42 51.68
C ASN A 326 -38.86 4.20 51.78
N TYR A 327 -38.72 3.37 52.81
CA TYR A 327 -39.43 2.08 52.95
C TYR A 327 -40.97 2.20 52.99
N GLU A 328 -41.50 3.29 53.56
CA GLU A 328 -42.96 3.56 53.54
C GLU A 328 -43.47 3.89 52.13
N HIS A 329 -42.63 4.48 51.27
CA HIS A 329 -42.96 4.79 49.87
C HIS A 329 -43.06 3.52 49.00
N LEU A 330 -42.35 2.44 49.36
CA LEU A 330 -42.51 1.12 48.73
C LEU A 330 -43.83 0.45 49.10
N LEU A 331 -44.35 0.70 50.31
CA LEU A 331 -45.60 0.11 50.80
C LEU A 331 -46.84 0.82 50.25
N SER A 332 -46.72 2.08 49.81
CA SER A 332 -47.81 2.82 49.16
C SER A 332 -47.98 2.53 47.67
N ILE A 333 -46.98 1.92 47.01
CA ILE A 333 -47.12 1.45 45.63
C ILE A 333 -47.97 0.19 45.66
N LYS A 334 -49.31 0.36 45.58
CA LYS A 334 -50.21 -0.75 45.32
C LYS A 334 -49.84 -1.34 43.96
N LYS A 335 -49.30 -2.55 43.98
CA LYS A 335 -49.27 -3.42 42.81
C LYS A 335 -50.73 -3.69 42.45
N ASP A 336 -51.21 -3.14 41.33
CA ASP A 336 -52.50 -3.53 40.81
C ASP A 336 -52.53 -5.06 40.70
N GLU A 337 -53.55 -5.67 41.31
CA GLU A 337 -53.72 -7.12 41.28
C GLU A 337 -53.85 -7.55 39.83
N GLU A 338 -52.84 -8.27 39.34
CA GLU A 338 -52.85 -8.91 38.05
C GLU A 338 -53.95 -9.99 38.10
N PRO A 339 -55.02 -9.90 37.29
CA PRO A 339 -56.08 -10.89 37.34
C PRO A 339 -55.49 -12.24 36.94
N THR A 340 -55.71 -13.27 37.77
CA THR A 340 -55.37 -14.66 37.48
C THR A 340 -56.05 -15.10 36.20
N ARG A 341 -55.35 -15.00 35.07
CA ARG A 341 -55.75 -15.61 33.81
C ARG A 341 -55.44 -17.11 33.87
N PRO A 342 -56.37 -17.98 33.43
CA PRO A 342 -56.04 -19.38 33.20
C PRO A 342 -54.90 -19.50 32.17
N PRO A 343 -54.13 -20.60 32.18
CA PRO A 343 -52.98 -20.79 31.29
C PRO A 343 -53.45 -20.55 29.85
N THR A 344 -53.01 -19.42 29.30
CA THR A 344 -53.42 -19.02 27.96
C THR A 344 -52.63 -19.90 27.02
N THR A 345 -53.22 -21.01 26.58
CA THR A 345 -52.79 -21.63 25.33
C THR A 345 -52.96 -20.55 24.28
N THR A 346 -51.85 -19.96 23.83
CA THR A 346 -51.86 -18.97 22.76
C THR A 346 -52.68 -19.58 21.62
N PRO A 347 -53.85 -19.02 21.25
CA PRO A 347 -54.61 -19.55 20.14
C PRO A 347 -53.71 -19.50 18.90
N ALA A 348 -53.74 -20.55 18.09
CA ALA A 348 -52.99 -20.58 16.84
C ALA A 348 -53.24 -19.27 16.07
N PRO A 349 -52.19 -18.60 15.55
CA PRO A 349 -52.31 -17.29 14.95
C PRO A 349 -53.40 -17.33 13.87
N THR A 350 -54.39 -16.45 13.98
CA THR A 350 -55.43 -16.30 12.97
C THR A 350 -54.80 -15.83 11.66
N ASN A 351 -55.34 -16.22 10.50
CA ASN A 351 -54.79 -15.81 9.20
C ASN A 351 -54.61 -14.28 9.07
N ALA A 352 -55.42 -13.48 9.76
CA ALA A 352 -55.30 -12.02 9.80
C ALA A 352 -54.14 -11.50 10.67
N THR A 353 -53.83 -12.14 11.80
CA THR A 353 -52.67 -11.78 12.65
C THR A 353 -51.37 -12.20 11.96
N LEU A 354 -51.34 -13.40 11.37
CA LEU A 354 -50.22 -13.86 10.55
C LEU A 354 -49.98 -12.95 9.32
N ALA A 355 -51.04 -12.44 8.69
CA ALA A 355 -50.93 -11.49 7.57
C ALA A 355 -50.36 -10.13 8.02
N LYS A 356 -50.76 -9.64 9.20
CA LYS A 356 -50.25 -8.38 9.76
C LYS A 356 -48.77 -8.49 10.17
N GLU A 357 -48.38 -9.62 10.76
CA GLU A 357 -46.97 -9.92 11.08
C GLU A 357 -46.12 -10.07 9.82
N ARG A 358 -46.62 -10.76 8.78
CA ARG A 358 -45.94 -10.81 7.47
C ARG A 358 -45.77 -9.42 6.86
N LEU A 359 -46.79 -8.56 6.93
CA LEU A 359 -46.70 -7.20 6.42
C LEU A 359 -45.68 -6.35 7.21
N ALA A 360 -45.64 -6.51 8.53
CA ALA A 360 -44.64 -5.85 9.38
C ALA A 360 -43.21 -6.33 9.06
N ALA A 361 -43.02 -7.64 8.85
CA ALA A 361 -41.74 -8.21 8.44
C ALA A 361 -41.30 -7.68 7.05
N ILE A 362 -42.21 -7.60 6.08
CA ILE A 362 -41.94 -7.02 4.76
C ILE A 362 -41.55 -5.54 4.88
N ASN A 363 -42.24 -4.77 5.71
CA ASN A 363 -41.93 -3.35 5.93
C ASN A 363 -40.57 -3.15 6.61
N TYR A 364 -40.23 -3.98 7.59
CA TYR A 364 -38.91 -3.97 8.22
C TYR A 364 -37.81 -4.32 7.20
N GLU A 365 -38.04 -5.32 6.35
CA GLU A 365 -37.08 -5.73 5.33
C GLU A 365 -36.87 -4.64 4.28
N ASN A 366 -37.94 -3.98 3.84
CA ASN A 366 -37.84 -2.82 2.94
C ASN A 366 -37.06 -1.67 3.58
N TYR A 367 -37.26 -1.40 4.88
CA TYR A 367 -36.51 -0.39 5.62
C TYR A 367 -35.02 -0.75 5.73
N ARG A 368 -34.71 -2.01 6.02
CA ARG A 368 -33.34 -2.55 6.08
C ARG A 368 -32.64 -2.36 4.73
N LEU A 369 -33.27 -2.83 3.64
CA LEU A 369 -32.72 -2.72 2.28
C LEU A 369 -32.50 -1.27 1.85
N ASN A 370 -33.44 -0.37 2.16
CA ASN A 370 -33.30 1.05 1.83
C ASN A 370 -32.15 1.72 2.62
N SER A 371 -31.99 1.34 3.89
CA SER A 371 -30.89 1.84 4.72
C SER A 371 -29.53 1.34 4.23
N GLU A 372 -29.42 0.06 3.87
CA GLU A 372 -28.21 -0.52 3.28
C GLU A 372 -27.87 0.13 1.93
N LYS A 373 -28.87 0.35 1.07
CA LYS A 373 -28.67 1.02 -0.22
C LYS A 373 -28.11 2.43 -0.03
N LYS A 374 -28.70 3.21 0.88
CA LYS A 374 -28.22 4.56 1.21
C LYS A 374 -26.76 4.55 1.69
N GLN A 375 -26.37 3.56 2.49
CA GLN A 375 -24.98 3.40 2.95
C GLN A 375 -24.02 3.05 1.82
N ARG A 376 -24.45 2.21 0.87
CA ARG A 376 -23.64 1.87 -0.32
C ARG A 376 -23.45 3.10 -1.21
N ASP A 377 -24.51 3.88 -1.43
CA ASP A 377 -24.47 5.08 -2.26
C ASP A 377 -23.49 6.14 -1.69
N LEU A 378 -23.34 6.22 -0.36
CA LEU A 378 -22.35 7.09 0.29
C LEU A 378 -20.89 6.63 0.08
N GLN A 379 -20.65 5.33 -0.03
CA GLN A 379 -19.31 4.78 -0.27
C GLN A 379 -18.88 4.86 -1.74
N ASP A 380 -19.85 4.95 -2.67
CA ASP A 380 -19.64 4.98 -4.12
C ASP A 380 -19.78 6.40 -4.74
N LEU A 381 -19.54 7.44 -3.94
CA LEU A 381 -19.61 8.84 -4.41
C LEU A 381 -18.59 9.13 -5.52
N ASP A 382 -19.02 9.91 -6.52
CA ASP A 382 -18.20 10.48 -7.59
C ASP A 382 -17.36 9.48 -8.40
N GLN A 383 -17.96 8.38 -8.87
CA GLN A 383 -17.26 7.35 -9.66
C GLN A 383 -16.45 7.93 -10.84
N HIS A 384 -16.92 9.00 -11.47
CA HIS A 384 -16.22 9.66 -12.59
C HIS A 384 -14.83 10.21 -12.22
N LYS A 385 -14.60 10.61 -10.96
CA LYS A 385 -13.29 11.11 -10.49
C LYS A 385 -12.20 10.03 -10.54
N TYR A 386 -12.60 8.76 -10.45
CA TYR A 386 -11.69 7.61 -10.41
C TYR A 386 -11.49 6.96 -11.79
N THR A 387 -11.82 7.65 -12.88
CA THR A 387 -11.66 7.10 -14.23
C THR A 387 -10.19 7.11 -14.64
N ILE A 388 -9.65 5.94 -15.00
CA ILE A 388 -8.30 5.82 -15.53
C ILE A 388 -8.34 5.90 -17.05
N ARG A 389 -7.47 6.74 -17.64
CA ARG A 389 -7.31 6.82 -19.09
C ARG A 389 -6.50 5.62 -19.58
N HIS A 390 -6.97 4.98 -20.65
CA HIS A 390 -6.33 3.83 -21.26
C HIS A 390 -5.73 4.21 -22.61
N ALA A 391 -4.67 3.51 -22.99
CA ALA A 391 -4.17 3.56 -24.36
C ALA A 391 -5.26 3.06 -25.32
N LEU A 392 -5.43 3.75 -26.44
CA LEU A 392 -6.40 3.37 -27.45
C LEU A 392 -5.96 2.09 -28.17
N PRO A 393 -6.89 1.19 -28.52
CA PRO A 393 -6.58 -0.01 -29.29
C PRO A 393 -6.15 0.32 -30.73
N LYS A 394 -5.54 -0.66 -31.39
CA LYS A 394 -5.17 -0.57 -32.81
C LYS A 394 -6.42 -0.49 -33.69
N CYS A 395 -6.43 0.41 -34.68
CA CYS A 395 -7.49 0.48 -35.67
C CYS A 395 -7.53 -0.77 -36.56
N GLN A 396 -8.73 -1.18 -37.00
CA GLN A 396 -8.88 -2.28 -37.96
C GLN A 396 -8.29 -1.92 -39.32
N ASN A 397 -8.46 -0.67 -39.76
CA ASN A 397 -7.86 -0.13 -40.97
C ASN A 397 -6.51 0.54 -40.66
N SER A 398 -5.42 0.09 -41.30
CA SER A 398 -4.07 0.64 -41.15
C SER A 398 -3.93 2.07 -41.67
N HIS A 399 -4.81 2.50 -42.57
CA HIS A 399 -4.84 3.86 -43.13
C HIS A 399 -6.11 4.63 -42.71
N ALA A 400 -6.65 4.33 -41.52
CA ALA A 400 -7.81 5.03 -41.00
C ALA A 400 -7.60 6.55 -40.98
N SER A 401 -8.53 7.29 -41.56
CA SER A 401 -8.52 8.76 -41.52
C SER A 401 -8.65 9.28 -40.09
N VAL A 402 -8.25 10.53 -39.84
CA VAL A 402 -8.36 11.15 -38.50
C VAL A 402 -9.80 11.10 -37.97
N VAL A 403 -10.79 11.27 -38.86
CA VAL A 403 -12.22 11.19 -38.50
C VAL A 403 -12.59 9.79 -38.02
N GLN A 404 -12.18 8.75 -38.76
CA GLN A 404 -12.42 7.36 -38.39
C GLN A 404 -11.74 6.98 -37.07
N GLN A 405 -10.51 7.46 -36.83
CA GLN A 405 -9.80 7.19 -35.58
C GLN A 405 -10.52 7.77 -34.34
N VAL A 406 -11.14 8.95 -34.48
CA VAL A 406 -11.93 9.58 -33.40
C VAL A 406 -13.25 8.85 -33.18
N GLU A 407 -13.94 8.44 -34.25
CA GLU A 407 -15.21 7.70 -34.19
C GLU A 407 -15.03 6.30 -33.60
N GLU A 408 -14.02 5.56 -34.07
CA GLU A 408 -13.72 4.20 -33.63
C GLU A 408 -12.90 4.14 -32.33
N LYS A 409 -12.44 5.29 -31.81
CA LYS A 409 -11.55 5.41 -30.63
C LYS A 409 -10.35 4.47 -30.74
N CYS A 410 -9.63 4.55 -31.85
CA CYS A 410 -8.49 3.70 -32.14
C CYS A 410 -7.30 4.52 -32.66
N VAL A 411 -6.12 3.92 -32.66
CA VAL A 411 -4.90 4.53 -33.22
C VAL A 411 -4.40 3.69 -34.39
N ALA A 412 -4.14 4.36 -35.52
CA ALA A 412 -3.53 3.72 -36.68
C ALA A 412 -2.05 3.42 -36.41
N GLU A 413 -1.60 2.25 -36.84
CA GLU A 413 -0.20 1.83 -36.66
C GLU A 413 0.72 2.62 -37.60
N GLU A 414 1.76 3.23 -37.04
CA GLU A 414 2.74 3.98 -37.81
C GLU A 414 3.68 3.02 -38.56
N PRO A 415 3.81 3.16 -39.89
CA PRO A 415 4.79 2.38 -40.63
C PRO A 415 6.21 2.85 -40.25
N LEU A 416 6.98 1.97 -39.61
CA LEU A 416 8.39 2.22 -39.32
C LEU A 416 9.24 1.78 -40.52
N SER A 417 10.06 2.70 -41.02
CA SER A 417 11.09 2.38 -42.02
C SER A 417 12.36 1.88 -41.32
N GLY A 418 13.07 0.96 -41.97
CA GLY A 418 14.37 0.45 -41.50
C GLY A 418 14.46 -1.07 -41.44
N TYR A 419 15.57 -1.54 -40.88
CA TYR A 419 15.82 -2.95 -40.62
C TYR A 419 15.20 -3.33 -39.29
N GLU A 420 14.25 -4.27 -39.33
CA GLU A 420 13.62 -4.86 -38.15
C GLU A 420 14.49 -5.99 -37.60
N LEU A 421 14.86 -5.88 -36.33
CA LEU A 421 15.69 -6.83 -35.61
C LEU A 421 14.94 -7.34 -34.38
N PRO A 422 15.15 -8.59 -33.96
CA PRO A 422 14.53 -9.12 -32.74
C PRO A 422 15.06 -8.39 -31.50
N GLY A 423 14.24 -8.24 -30.47
CA GLY A 423 14.56 -7.52 -29.23
C GLY A 423 15.68 -8.14 -28.39
N THR A 424 16.11 -9.37 -28.70
CA THR A 424 17.28 -10.02 -28.10
C THR A 424 18.59 -9.64 -28.78
N GLN A 425 18.54 -9.09 -30.00
CA GLN A 425 19.71 -8.74 -30.80
C GLN A 425 20.10 -7.28 -30.57
N HIS A 426 21.36 -7.07 -30.20
CA HIS A 426 21.91 -5.76 -29.83
C HIS A 426 23.07 -5.32 -30.73
N PHE A 427 23.18 -5.95 -31.90
CA PHE A 427 24.20 -5.67 -32.89
C PHE A 427 23.66 -5.88 -34.30
N TYR A 428 24.17 -5.12 -35.26
CA TYR A 428 23.77 -5.25 -36.66
C TYR A 428 24.87 -4.76 -37.60
N CYS A 429 25.06 -5.46 -38.72
CA CYS A 429 26.00 -5.04 -39.74
C CYS A 429 25.25 -4.37 -40.90
N LEU A 430 25.41 -3.06 -41.02
CA LEU A 430 24.93 -2.32 -42.19
C LEU A 430 25.87 -2.60 -43.37
N SER A 431 25.30 -2.91 -44.54
CA SER A 431 26.03 -3.16 -45.77
C SER A 431 25.55 -2.24 -46.89
N GLN A 432 26.27 -2.23 -48.03
CA GLN A 432 25.98 -1.38 -49.19
C GLN A 432 26.15 0.13 -48.92
N LEU A 433 27.10 0.48 -48.06
CA LEU A 433 27.44 1.87 -47.75
C LEU A 433 28.55 2.39 -48.68
N GLU A 434 28.61 3.72 -48.84
CA GLU A 434 29.66 4.39 -49.60
C GLU A 434 30.91 4.61 -48.72
N PRO A 435 32.12 4.45 -49.27
CA PRO A 435 33.37 4.69 -48.54
C PRO A 435 33.52 6.16 -48.14
N GLU A 436 34.23 6.40 -47.04
CA GLU A 436 34.53 7.73 -46.48
C GLU A 436 33.32 8.66 -46.24
N THR A 437 32.12 8.09 -46.14
CA THR A 437 30.87 8.82 -46.00
C THR A 437 30.36 8.76 -44.57
N HIS A 438 29.81 9.86 -44.08
CA HIS A 438 29.17 9.91 -42.76
C HIS A 438 27.73 9.45 -42.87
N TYR A 439 27.32 8.57 -41.97
CA TYR A 439 25.95 8.09 -41.86
C TYR A 439 25.38 8.46 -40.50
N ARG A 440 24.18 9.04 -40.48
CA ARG A 440 23.36 9.21 -39.29
C ARG A 440 22.54 7.94 -39.12
N ILE A 441 22.83 7.23 -38.04
CA ILE A 441 22.22 5.96 -37.71
C ILE A 441 21.23 6.21 -36.59
N THR A 442 19.97 5.81 -36.80
CA THR A 442 18.93 5.95 -35.79
C THR A 442 18.40 4.59 -35.37
N ILE A 443 18.26 4.38 -34.06
CA ILE A 443 17.79 3.13 -33.47
C ILE A 443 16.58 3.42 -32.60
N ARG A 444 15.50 2.66 -32.81
CA ARG A 444 14.28 2.69 -31.99
C ARG A 444 14.02 1.32 -31.40
N ALA A 445 13.68 1.27 -30.11
CA ALA A 445 13.26 0.04 -29.43
C ALA A 445 11.73 0.03 -29.32
N CYS A 446 11.07 -1.07 -29.67
CA CYS A 446 9.62 -1.18 -29.61
C CYS A 446 9.19 -2.24 -28.60
N VAL A 447 8.22 -1.91 -27.76
CA VAL A 447 7.68 -2.79 -26.73
C VAL A 447 6.51 -3.62 -27.26
N GLU A 448 6.38 -4.85 -26.78
CA GLU A 448 5.26 -5.73 -27.10
C GLU A 448 3.94 -5.24 -26.50
N GLY A 449 2.85 -5.31 -27.28
CA GLY A 449 1.49 -5.00 -26.80
C GLY A 449 1.12 -3.51 -26.74
N VAL A 450 2.02 -2.61 -27.13
CA VAL A 450 1.76 -1.15 -27.17
C VAL A 450 1.77 -0.65 -28.61
N VAL A 451 0.63 -0.14 -29.09
CA VAL A 451 0.50 0.44 -30.43
C VAL A 451 1.36 1.70 -30.52
N ASN A 452 2.20 1.81 -31.55
CA ASN A 452 3.19 2.88 -31.71
C ASN A 452 4.11 3.04 -30.48
N GLY A 453 4.33 1.96 -29.73
CA GLY A 453 5.10 1.92 -28.48
C GLY A 453 6.61 1.92 -28.65
N CYS A 454 7.13 2.61 -29.67
CA CYS A 454 8.56 2.66 -29.96
C CYS A 454 9.24 3.87 -29.29
N SER A 455 10.46 3.69 -28.78
CA SER A 455 11.24 4.76 -28.14
C SER A 455 11.41 5.96 -29.07
N THR A 456 11.72 7.13 -28.52
CA THR A 456 12.29 8.20 -29.34
C THR A 456 13.58 7.68 -29.98
N PRO A 457 13.89 8.11 -31.22
CA PRO A 457 15.09 7.68 -31.92
C PRO A 457 16.33 8.09 -31.13
N ALA A 458 17.24 7.14 -30.91
CA ALA A 458 18.60 7.44 -30.48
C ALA A 458 19.49 7.49 -31.73
N GLU A 459 20.33 8.52 -31.82
CA GLU A 459 21.10 8.80 -33.03
C GLU A 459 22.60 8.72 -32.75
N ALA A 460 23.36 8.23 -33.73
CA ALA A 460 24.81 8.30 -33.76
C ALA A 460 25.30 8.61 -35.18
N VAL A 461 26.36 9.39 -35.30
CA VAL A 461 27.01 9.67 -36.58
C VAL A 461 28.27 8.83 -36.67
N ILE A 462 28.35 7.95 -37.67
CA ILE A 462 29.48 7.04 -37.87
C ILE A 462 30.00 7.20 -39.30
N LYS A 463 31.32 7.24 -39.45
CA LYS A 463 31.99 7.34 -40.74
C LYS A 463 32.43 5.96 -41.23
N THR A 464 32.22 5.68 -42.51
CA THR A 464 32.76 4.47 -43.16
C THR A 464 34.28 4.56 -43.38
N ALA A 465 34.96 3.42 -43.35
CA ALA A 465 36.39 3.32 -43.61
C ALA A 465 36.75 3.78 -45.03
N SER A 466 38.00 4.21 -45.20
CA SER A 466 38.55 4.46 -46.52
C SER A 466 38.95 3.15 -47.19
N ILE A 467 38.92 3.14 -48.53
CA ILE A 467 39.40 1.99 -49.32
C ILE A 467 40.89 1.73 -49.03
N GLN A 468 41.67 2.76 -48.70
CA GLN A 468 43.08 2.63 -48.34
C GLN A 468 43.24 1.91 -46.99
N LEU A 469 42.44 2.27 -45.99
CA LEU A 469 42.45 1.59 -44.68
C LEU A 469 42.03 0.12 -44.82
N GLU A 470 41.02 -0.16 -45.64
CA GLU A 470 40.59 -1.53 -45.90
C GLU A 470 41.70 -2.38 -46.55
N ARG A 471 42.43 -1.82 -47.54
CA ARG A 471 43.58 -2.50 -48.17
C ARG A 471 44.71 -2.76 -47.17
N PHE A 472 45.00 -1.78 -46.31
CA PHE A 472 46.00 -1.89 -45.26
C PHE A 472 45.65 -3.00 -44.26
N ILE A 473 44.39 -3.07 -43.78
CA ILE A 473 43.93 -4.12 -42.87
C ILE A 473 43.99 -5.51 -43.53
N LYS A 474 43.71 -5.59 -44.84
CA LYS A 474 43.78 -6.83 -45.61
C LYS A 474 45.22 -7.26 -45.99
N GLY A 475 46.23 -6.45 -45.66
CA GLY A 475 47.63 -6.74 -45.95
C GLY A 475 47.99 -6.71 -47.45
N VAL A 476 47.26 -5.90 -48.24
CA VAL A 476 47.44 -5.76 -49.70
C VAL A 476 48.07 -4.43 -50.06
#